data_AF-A0A0N8PRU3-F1
#
_entry.id   AF-A0A0N8PRU3-F1
#
_cell.length_a   1.000
_cell.length_b   1.000
_cell.length_c   1.000
_cell.angle_alpha   90.00
_cell.angle_beta   90.00
_cell.angle_gamma   90.00
#
_symmetry.space_group_name_H-M   'P 1'
#
loop_
_entity.id
_entity.type
_entity.pdbx_description
1 polymer ?
#
loop_
_entity_poly.entity_id
_entity_poly.type
_entity_poly.pdbx_seq_one_letter_code
_entity_poly.pdbx_strand_id
1 'polypeptide(L)'
;MSITVVRRLYQYAAAFLGLQLCATGLRGLLTQLLEPLFATAAIGAASTDAFRLSLNIALLLVGLPLWALHWWLVQRAAHAHDEQHARLRRLYAYLTLGVAAIACLIGLSALLGALLGGLLWSGADTRAAGSTGALLVYGAIWLYHWRVFGTDRNEVEVTGGSATLRRWYLTVVLSISLFALALAAIGVVRELLLATQPAFGVSPGLRMRAGELLAALLLWLPHQLWWRRLPREATPLRADELRSALRQVYLGLAVTITAVAALGGLAGLLYQALLAGFGGALWSALLNDQADAIATALVAAPLWLFHRAELAAEA
;
A
#
# COMPACT_ATOMS: atom_id res chain seq x y z
N MET A 1 -17.85 5.39 30.34
CA MET A 1 -18.18 5.40 28.89
C MET A 1 -19.69 5.27 28.78
N SER A 2 -20.42 6.20 28.16
CA SER A 2 -21.89 6.16 28.13
C SER A 2 -22.40 5.06 27.18
N ILE A 3 -23.58 4.49 27.46
CA ILE A 3 -24.22 3.42 26.67
C ILE A 3 -24.32 3.80 25.17
N THR A 4 -24.50 5.09 24.88
CA THR A 4 -24.55 5.63 23.51
C THR A 4 -23.23 5.48 22.75
N VAL A 5 -22.08 5.67 23.42
CA VAL A 5 -20.76 5.53 22.78
C VAL A 5 -20.49 4.08 22.42
N VAL A 6 -20.79 3.15 23.35
CA VAL A 6 -20.61 1.71 23.12
C VAL A 6 -21.47 1.25 21.96
N ARG A 7 -22.74 1.67 21.90
CA ARG A 7 -23.65 1.35 20.79
C ARG A 7 -23.12 1.82 19.44
N ARG A 8 -22.56 3.04 19.37
CA ARG A 8 -22.01 3.59 18.13
C ARG A 8 -20.72 2.89 17.71
N LEU A 9 -19.83 2.63 18.66
CA LEU A 9 -18.61 1.86 18.41
C LEU A 9 -18.96 0.48 17.85
N TYR A 10 -19.93 -0.20 18.46
CA TYR A 10 -20.44 -1.47 17.95
C TYR A 10 -20.96 -1.35 16.51
N GLN A 11 -21.76 -0.32 16.20
CA GLN A 11 -22.29 -0.13 14.85
C GLN A 11 -21.18 0.06 13.79
N TYR A 12 -20.17 0.89 14.09
CA TYR A 12 -19.04 1.09 13.18
C TYR A 12 -18.16 -0.16 13.07
N ALA A 13 -17.93 -0.88 14.17
CA ALA A 13 -17.17 -2.13 14.16
C ALA A 13 -17.90 -3.22 13.36
N ALA A 14 -19.21 -3.39 13.58
CA ALA A 14 -20.05 -4.33 12.85
C ALA A 14 -20.12 -3.99 11.35
N ALA A 15 -20.26 -2.71 11.00
CA ALA A 15 -20.18 -2.27 9.61
C ALA A 15 -18.81 -2.61 9.00
N PHE A 16 -17.72 -2.33 9.70
CA PHE A 16 -16.37 -2.59 9.20
C PHE A 16 -16.11 -4.08 9.00
N LEU A 17 -16.41 -4.89 10.01
CA LEU A 17 -16.23 -6.36 9.93
C LEU A 17 -17.14 -6.97 8.87
N GLY A 18 -18.40 -6.54 8.78
CA GLY A 18 -19.31 -6.95 7.70
C GLY A 18 -18.75 -6.63 6.33
N LEU A 19 -18.15 -5.45 6.16
CA LEU A 19 -17.52 -5.04 4.91
C LEU A 19 -16.32 -5.94 4.57
N GLN A 20 -15.48 -6.26 5.54
CA GLN A 20 -14.32 -7.15 5.32
C GLN A 20 -14.73 -8.58 4.96
N LEU A 21 -15.77 -9.12 5.61
CA LEU A 21 -16.34 -10.44 5.28
C LEU A 21 -16.91 -10.43 3.86
N CYS A 22 -17.73 -9.41 3.54
CA CYS A 22 -18.30 -9.23 2.20
C CYS A 22 -17.21 -9.09 1.13
N ALA A 23 -16.19 -8.27 1.38
CA ALA A 23 -15.07 -8.04 0.47
C ALA A 23 -14.27 -9.32 0.23
N THR A 24 -13.99 -10.09 1.30
CA THR A 24 -13.25 -11.35 1.21
C THR A 24 -14.03 -12.39 0.41
N GLY A 25 -15.32 -12.57 0.72
CA GLY A 25 -16.20 -13.49 0.00
C GLY A 25 -16.31 -13.11 -1.49
N LEU A 26 -16.60 -11.84 -1.78
CA LEU A 26 -16.73 -11.35 -3.16
C LEU A 26 -15.43 -11.46 -3.94
N ARG A 27 -14.28 -11.11 -3.34
CA ARG A 27 -12.96 -11.30 -3.94
C ARG A 27 -12.74 -12.76 -4.28
N GLY A 28 -13.06 -13.67 -3.36
CA GLY A 28 -12.91 -15.11 -3.56
C GLY A 28 -13.75 -15.63 -4.72
N LEU A 29 -15.03 -15.24 -4.79
CA LEU A 29 -15.92 -15.60 -5.90
C LEU A 29 -15.41 -15.05 -7.25
N LEU A 30 -15.00 -13.79 -7.29
CA LEU A 30 -14.42 -13.20 -8.50
C LEU A 30 -13.12 -13.90 -8.90
N THR A 31 -12.30 -14.30 -7.94
CA THR A 31 -11.07 -15.06 -8.22
C THR A 31 -11.42 -16.37 -8.93
N GLN A 32 -12.36 -17.15 -8.38
CA GLN A 32 -12.80 -18.41 -8.98
C GLN A 32 -13.44 -18.22 -10.36
N LEU A 33 -14.22 -17.15 -10.53
CA LEU A 33 -14.83 -16.80 -11.82
C LEU A 33 -13.79 -16.41 -12.88
N LEU A 34 -12.70 -15.76 -12.46
CA LEU A 34 -11.67 -15.25 -13.36
C LEU A 34 -10.54 -16.26 -13.62
N GLU A 35 -10.36 -17.27 -12.76
CA GLU A 35 -9.34 -18.32 -12.90
C GLU A 35 -9.23 -18.91 -14.32
N PRO A 36 -10.34 -19.28 -15.01
CA PRO A 36 -10.28 -19.83 -16.36
C PRO A 36 -9.70 -18.88 -17.42
N LEU A 37 -9.66 -17.57 -17.16
CA LEU A 37 -9.12 -16.57 -18.10
C LEU A 37 -7.59 -16.45 -18.03
N PHE A 38 -6.98 -16.85 -16.91
CA PHE A 38 -5.56 -16.65 -16.63
C PHE A 38 -4.75 -17.95 -16.55
N ALA A 39 -5.40 -19.06 -16.21
CA ALA A 39 -4.77 -20.37 -16.10
C ALA A 39 -5.46 -21.38 -17.02
N THR A 40 -4.67 -22.19 -17.72
CA THR A 40 -5.19 -23.43 -18.32
C THR A 40 -5.63 -24.32 -17.18
N ALA A 41 -6.95 -24.57 -17.07
CA ALA A 41 -7.57 -25.23 -15.93
C ALA A 41 -6.77 -26.45 -15.45
N ALA A 42 -6.06 -26.30 -14.32
CA ALA A 42 -5.74 -27.46 -13.51
C ALA A 42 -7.06 -27.85 -12.86
N ILE A 43 -7.63 -28.98 -13.27
CA ILE A 43 -8.86 -29.52 -12.69
C ILE A 43 -8.56 -29.76 -11.21
N GLY A 44 -8.99 -28.85 -10.33
CA GLY A 44 -8.99 -29.07 -8.90
C GLY A 44 -9.87 -30.27 -8.59
N ALA A 45 -9.57 -31.01 -7.52
CA ALA A 45 -10.52 -31.99 -7.02
C ALA A 45 -11.84 -31.25 -6.72
N ALA A 46 -12.98 -31.76 -7.23
CA ALA A 46 -14.28 -31.10 -7.10
C ALA A 46 -14.64 -30.71 -5.64
N SER A 47 -14.11 -31.45 -4.67
CA SER A 47 -14.24 -31.15 -3.24
C SER A 47 -13.56 -29.84 -2.80
N THR A 48 -12.42 -29.49 -3.40
CA THR A 48 -11.68 -28.25 -3.11
C THR A 48 -12.44 -27.04 -3.64
N ASP A 49 -13.02 -27.15 -4.83
CA ASP A 49 -13.80 -26.05 -5.42
C ASP A 49 -15.12 -25.83 -4.69
N ALA A 50 -15.80 -26.92 -4.28
CA ALA A 50 -17.00 -26.85 -3.45
C ALA A 50 -16.71 -26.19 -2.09
N PHE A 51 -15.58 -26.50 -1.45
CA PHE A 51 -15.18 -25.87 -0.19
C PHE A 51 -14.91 -24.36 -0.36
N ARG A 52 -14.11 -23.98 -1.37
CA ARG A 52 -13.81 -22.56 -1.64
C ARG A 52 -15.09 -21.77 -1.96
N LEU A 53 -15.96 -22.32 -2.80
CA LEU A 53 -17.20 -21.68 -3.20
C LEU A 53 -18.15 -21.51 -2.01
N SER A 54 -18.36 -22.56 -1.21
CA SER A 54 -19.23 -22.52 -0.03
C SER A 54 -18.74 -21.53 1.01
N LEU A 55 -17.43 -21.48 1.29
CA LEU A 55 -16.84 -20.49 2.18
C LEU A 55 -17.06 -19.06 1.68
N ASN A 56 -16.78 -18.80 0.40
CA ASN A 56 -16.90 -17.45 -0.18
C ASN A 56 -18.37 -16.98 -0.21
N ILE A 57 -19.31 -17.88 -0.54
CA ILE A 57 -20.75 -17.60 -0.48
C ILE A 57 -21.18 -17.32 0.97
N ALA A 58 -20.75 -18.13 1.93
CA ALA A 58 -21.09 -17.93 3.34
C ALA A 58 -20.60 -16.57 3.86
N LEU A 59 -19.35 -16.20 3.54
CA LEU A 59 -18.78 -14.90 3.89
C LEU A 59 -19.58 -13.74 3.26
N LEU A 60 -20.01 -13.88 2.01
CA LEU A 60 -20.83 -12.88 1.33
C LEU A 60 -22.22 -12.76 1.96
N LEU A 61 -22.91 -13.88 2.18
CA LEU A 61 -24.27 -13.93 2.72
C LEU A 61 -24.35 -13.42 4.16
N VAL A 62 -23.28 -13.59 4.96
CA VAL A 62 -23.21 -13.05 6.32
C VAL A 62 -22.72 -11.60 6.30
N GLY A 63 -21.67 -11.30 5.53
CA GLY A 63 -21.02 -10.00 5.52
C GLY A 63 -21.86 -8.89 4.89
N LEU A 64 -22.54 -9.18 3.77
CA LEU A 64 -23.34 -8.20 3.03
C LEU A 64 -24.49 -7.60 3.88
N PRO A 65 -25.40 -8.40 4.49
CA PRO A 65 -26.46 -7.83 5.32
C PRO A 65 -25.91 -7.16 6.57
N LEU A 66 -24.84 -7.71 7.17
CA LEU A 66 -24.21 -7.11 8.34
C LEU A 66 -23.69 -5.71 8.03
N TRP A 67 -22.95 -5.57 6.93
CA TRP A 67 -22.47 -4.27 6.45
C TRP A 67 -23.62 -3.35 6.06
N ALA A 68 -24.51 -3.79 5.17
CA ALA A 68 -25.57 -2.95 4.61
C ALA A 68 -26.47 -2.35 5.70
N LEU A 69 -26.89 -3.17 6.67
CA LEU A 69 -27.74 -2.72 7.78
C LEU A 69 -27.02 -1.71 8.68
N HIS A 70 -25.82 -2.05 9.17
CA HIS A 70 -25.09 -1.18 10.09
C HIS A 70 -24.60 0.11 9.43
N TRP A 71 -24.20 0.01 8.17
CA TRP A 71 -23.79 1.17 7.38
C TRP A 71 -24.97 2.10 7.09
N TRP A 72 -26.13 1.56 6.74
CA TRP A 72 -27.35 2.36 6.55
C TRP A 72 -27.77 3.08 7.84
N LEU A 73 -27.73 2.39 9.00
CA LEU A 73 -28.02 2.99 10.30
C LEU A 73 -27.07 4.14 10.64
N VAL A 74 -25.77 3.93 10.39
CA VAL A 74 -24.73 4.95 10.58
C VAL A 74 -24.96 6.16 9.67
N GLN A 75 -25.32 5.93 8.41
CA GLN A 75 -25.57 7.01 7.45
C GLN A 75 -26.80 7.84 7.82
N ARG A 76 -27.88 7.21 8.28
CA ARG A 76 -29.07 7.93 8.78
C ARG A 76 -28.77 8.78 10.01
N ALA A 77 -27.84 8.34 10.86
CA ALA A 77 -27.42 9.07 12.05
C ALA A 77 -26.41 10.18 11.77
N ALA A 78 -25.90 10.31 10.52
CA ALA A 78 -24.82 11.22 10.17
C ALA A 78 -25.18 12.71 10.32
N HIS A 79 -26.46 13.07 10.27
CA HIS A 79 -26.94 14.46 10.44
C HIS A 79 -27.02 14.91 11.90
N ALA A 80 -26.72 14.04 12.87
CA ALA A 80 -26.68 14.45 14.27
C ALA A 80 -25.36 15.17 14.60
N HIS A 81 -25.44 16.41 15.11
CA HIS A 81 -24.31 17.26 15.50
C HIS A 81 -23.60 16.78 16.79
N ASP A 82 -23.11 15.54 16.80
CA ASP A 82 -22.37 14.96 17.90
C ASP A 82 -20.91 14.72 17.51
N GLU A 83 -19.98 15.42 18.18
CA GLU A 83 -18.55 15.35 17.93
C GLU A 83 -17.98 13.91 18.04
N GLN A 84 -18.50 13.11 18.97
CA GLN A 84 -18.07 11.72 19.13
C GLN A 84 -18.51 10.85 17.95
N HIS A 85 -19.67 11.15 17.36
CA HIS A 85 -20.13 10.48 16.15
C HIS A 85 -19.17 10.76 14.99
N ALA A 86 -18.79 12.03 14.82
CA ALA A 86 -17.89 12.46 13.76
C ALA A 86 -16.50 11.80 13.87
N ARG A 87 -15.97 11.65 15.09
CA ARG A 87 -14.68 10.96 15.32
C ARG A 87 -14.74 9.47 14.93
N LEU A 88 -15.77 8.73 15.36
CA LEU A 88 -15.92 7.31 15.01
C LEU A 88 -16.18 7.10 13.51
N ARG A 89 -16.98 8.00 12.90
CA ARG A 89 -17.24 8.02 11.45
C ARG A 89 -15.95 8.12 10.65
N ARG A 90 -15.06 9.03 11.06
CA ARG A 90 -13.76 9.24 10.41
C ARG A 90 -12.80 8.09 10.67
N LEU A 91 -12.80 7.51 11.87
CA LEU A 91 -11.99 6.32 12.15
C LEU A 91 -12.37 5.17 11.20
N TYR A 92 -13.67 4.88 11.08
CA TYR A 92 -14.17 3.89 10.12
C TYR A 92 -13.76 4.21 8.68
N ALA A 93 -13.91 5.48 8.26
CA ALA A 93 -13.55 5.93 6.93
C ALA A 93 -12.06 5.67 6.61
N TYR A 94 -11.16 6.13 7.48
CA TYR A 94 -9.72 6.00 7.28
C TYR A 94 -9.23 4.56 7.37
N LEU A 95 -9.80 3.73 8.26
CA LEU A 95 -9.50 2.30 8.30
C LEU A 95 -9.92 1.61 6.99
N THR A 96 -11.13 1.92 6.50
CA THR A 96 -11.66 1.33 5.26
C THR A 96 -10.83 1.73 4.05
N LEU A 97 -10.50 3.03 3.92
CA LEU A 97 -9.64 3.54 2.86
C LEU A 97 -8.22 2.96 2.95
N GLY A 98 -7.68 2.80 4.16
CA GLY A 98 -6.34 2.25 4.39
C GLY A 98 -6.24 0.78 3.97
N VAL A 99 -7.16 -0.05 4.45
CA VAL A 99 -7.23 -1.48 4.07
C VAL A 99 -7.41 -1.62 2.56
N ALA A 100 -8.33 -0.85 1.97
CA ALA A 100 -8.56 -0.92 0.54
C ALA A 100 -7.34 -0.44 -0.28
N ALA A 101 -6.65 0.62 0.15
CA ALA A 101 -5.43 1.09 -0.50
C ALA A 101 -4.29 0.05 -0.46
N ILE A 102 -4.08 -0.60 0.68
CA ILE A 102 -3.05 -1.65 0.84
C ILE A 102 -3.42 -2.88 -0.01
N ALA A 103 -4.68 -3.31 0.01
CA ALA A 103 -5.13 -4.43 -0.82
C ALA A 103 -4.97 -4.12 -2.32
N CYS A 104 -5.27 -2.89 -2.74
CA CYS A 104 -5.02 -2.43 -4.11
C CYS A 104 -3.53 -2.37 -4.44
N LEU A 105 -2.65 -1.93 -3.53
CA LEU A 105 -1.19 -1.97 -3.75
C LEU A 105 -0.70 -3.39 -4.02
N ILE A 106 -1.10 -4.34 -3.17
CA ILE A 106 -0.70 -5.75 -3.31
C ILE A 106 -1.20 -6.32 -4.64
N GLY A 107 -2.50 -6.14 -4.93
CA GLY A 107 -3.11 -6.64 -6.17
C GLY A 107 -2.50 -5.99 -7.42
N LEU A 108 -2.26 -4.67 -7.39
CA LEU A 108 -1.67 -3.95 -8.52
C LEU A 108 -0.22 -4.33 -8.74
N SER A 109 0.55 -4.53 -7.68
CA SER A 109 1.96 -4.96 -7.77
C SER A 109 2.07 -6.34 -8.41
N ALA A 110 1.25 -7.29 -7.96
CA ALA A 110 1.21 -8.63 -8.54
C ALA A 110 0.76 -8.59 -10.01
N LEU A 111 -0.30 -7.84 -10.32
CA LEU A 111 -0.85 -7.77 -11.67
C LEU A 111 0.10 -7.09 -12.65
N LEU A 112 0.66 -5.93 -12.30
CA LEU A 112 1.61 -5.21 -13.16
C LEU A 112 2.93 -5.96 -13.27
N GLY A 113 3.41 -6.59 -12.19
CA GLY A 113 4.59 -7.45 -12.22
C GLY A 113 4.42 -8.63 -13.17
N ALA A 114 3.29 -9.34 -13.09
CA ALA A 114 2.97 -10.46 -13.99
C ALA A 114 2.78 -10.00 -15.44
N LEU A 115 2.08 -8.87 -15.64
CA LEU A 115 1.82 -8.26 -16.94
C LEU A 115 3.13 -7.94 -17.66
N LEU A 116 3.99 -7.14 -17.01
CA LEU A 116 5.25 -6.71 -17.61
C LEU A 116 6.24 -7.88 -17.71
N GLY A 117 6.28 -8.75 -16.70
CA GLY A 117 7.11 -9.97 -16.69
C GLY A 117 6.76 -10.98 -17.79
N GLY A 118 5.62 -10.82 -18.47
CA GLY A 118 5.15 -11.75 -19.51
C GLY A 118 4.56 -13.04 -18.93
N LEU A 119 4.20 -13.05 -17.65
CA LEU A 119 3.64 -14.21 -16.95
C LEU A 119 2.11 -14.24 -16.98
N LEU A 120 1.46 -13.09 -17.20
CA LEU A 120 0.00 -12.96 -17.05
C LEU A 120 -0.80 -13.91 -17.97
N TRP A 121 -0.25 -14.28 -19.13
CA TRP A 121 -0.87 -15.22 -20.08
C TRP A 121 -0.02 -16.47 -20.33
N SER A 122 0.94 -16.77 -19.46
CA SER A 122 1.74 -18.00 -19.60
C SER A 122 0.93 -19.26 -19.29
N GLY A 123 -0.32 -19.13 -18.83
CA GLY A 123 -1.18 -20.22 -18.37
C GLY A 123 -0.80 -20.78 -17.00
N ALA A 124 0.29 -20.29 -16.40
CA ALA A 124 0.82 -20.74 -15.11
C ALA A 124 0.51 -19.78 -13.94
N ASP A 125 -0.05 -18.60 -14.20
CA ASP A 125 -0.25 -17.58 -13.16
C ASP A 125 -1.68 -17.56 -12.59
N THR A 126 -1.92 -18.43 -11.62
CA THR A 126 -3.17 -18.43 -10.84
C THR A 126 -3.32 -17.20 -9.93
N ARG A 127 -2.25 -16.41 -9.72
CA ARG A 127 -2.28 -15.23 -8.85
C ARG A 127 -2.92 -14.02 -9.54
N ALA A 128 -2.90 -14.00 -10.87
CA ALA A 128 -3.50 -12.95 -11.68
C ALA A 128 -5.01 -12.79 -11.44
N ALA A 129 -5.74 -13.90 -11.42
CA ALA A 129 -7.17 -13.92 -11.12
C ALA A 129 -7.47 -13.35 -9.73
N GLY A 130 -6.69 -13.78 -8.73
CA GLY A 130 -6.83 -13.33 -7.34
C GLY A 130 -6.50 -11.85 -7.14
N SER A 131 -5.51 -11.35 -7.88
CA SER A 131 -5.09 -9.94 -7.85
C SER A 131 -6.10 -9.05 -8.56
N THR A 132 -6.66 -9.51 -9.68
CA THR A 132 -7.73 -8.83 -10.41
C THR A 132 -9.00 -8.75 -9.57
N GLY A 133 -9.44 -9.88 -8.99
CA GLY A 133 -10.59 -9.90 -8.08
C GLY A 133 -10.39 -8.98 -6.86
N ALA A 134 -9.18 -8.94 -6.29
CA ALA A 134 -8.85 -8.01 -5.21
C ALA A 134 -8.98 -6.54 -5.65
N LEU A 135 -8.41 -6.19 -6.81
CA LEU A 135 -8.46 -4.81 -7.33
C LEU A 135 -9.88 -4.35 -7.63
N LEU A 136 -10.70 -5.20 -8.22
CA LEU A 136 -12.10 -4.87 -8.52
C LEU A 136 -12.88 -4.60 -7.23
N VAL A 137 -12.74 -5.46 -6.22
CA VAL A 137 -13.48 -5.34 -4.96
C VAL A 137 -12.97 -4.18 -4.12
N TYR A 138 -11.68 -4.16 -3.78
CA TYR A 138 -11.12 -3.13 -2.92
C TYR A 138 -11.05 -1.77 -3.63
N GLY A 139 -10.87 -1.75 -4.95
CA GLY A 139 -10.98 -0.53 -5.75
C GLY A 139 -12.39 0.05 -5.70
N ALA A 140 -13.43 -0.77 -5.87
CA ALA A 140 -14.82 -0.33 -5.73
C ALA A 140 -15.13 0.17 -4.31
N ILE A 141 -14.67 -0.55 -3.28
CA ILE A 141 -14.83 -0.16 -1.87
C ILE A 141 -14.14 1.19 -1.62
N TRP A 142 -12.91 1.37 -2.08
CA TRP A 142 -12.17 2.61 -1.94
C TRP A 142 -12.91 3.76 -2.63
N LEU A 143 -13.31 3.56 -3.89
CA LEU A 143 -14.03 4.55 -4.70
C LEU A 143 -15.38 4.95 -4.11
N TYR A 144 -16.13 4.00 -3.54
CA TYR A 144 -17.39 4.26 -2.87
C TYR A 144 -17.19 5.10 -1.60
N HIS A 145 -16.33 4.63 -0.68
CA HIS A 145 -16.12 5.31 0.59
C HIS A 145 -15.41 6.66 0.41
N TRP A 146 -14.51 6.79 -0.57
CA TRP A 146 -13.87 8.06 -0.90
C TRP A 146 -14.87 9.14 -1.30
N ARG A 147 -15.88 8.77 -2.11
CA ARG A 147 -16.96 9.68 -2.52
C ARG A 147 -17.88 10.04 -1.37
N VAL A 148 -18.31 9.05 -0.59
CA VAL A 148 -19.19 9.25 0.55
C VAL A 148 -18.58 10.18 1.60
N PHE A 149 -17.30 10.03 1.90
CA PHE A 149 -16.61 10.84 2.91
C PHE A 149 -15.96 12.10 2.32
N GLY A 150 -16.20 12.43 1.06
CA GLY A 150 -15.63 13.62 0.43
C GLY A 150 -16.10 14.91 1.09
N THR A 151 -17.38 15.00 1.43
CA THR A 151 -17.98 16.15 2.12
C THR A 151 -17.36 16.35 3.50
N ASP A 152 -17.26 15.28 4.28
CA ASP A 152 -16.72 15.30 5.64
C ASP A 152 -15.23 15.68 5.65
N ARG A 153 -14.47 15.29 4.62
CA ARG A 153 -13.07 15.68 4.47
C ARG A 153 -12.92 17.18 4.23
N ASN A 154 -13.76 17.77 3.38
CA ASN A 154 -13.72 19.21 3.12
C ASN A 154 -14.06 20.02 4.38
N GLU A 155 -15.04 19.58 5.17
CA GLU A 155 -15.38 20.24 6.45
C GLU A 155 -14.22 20.19 7.45
N VAL A 156 -13.47 19.09 7.50
CA VAL A 156 -12.26 18.97 8.35
C VAL A 156 -11.16 19.91 7.90
N GLU A 157 -10.96 20.07 6.59
CA GLU A 157 -9.97 21.01 6.03
C GLU A 157 -10.29 22.47 6.40
N VAL A 158 -11.56 22.77 6.69
CA VAL A 158 -12.01 24.10 7.11
C VAL A 158 -12.03 24.26 8.64
N THR A 159 -12.44 23.25 9.40
CA THR A 159 -12.74 23.38 10.84
C THR A 159 -11.73 22.74 11.79
N GLY A 160 -10.74 21.99 11.29
CA GLY A 160 -9.62 21.43 12.08
C GLY A 160 -9.97 20.26 13.01
N GLY A 161 -11.25 19.90 13.16
CA GLY A 161 -11.65 18.77 14.00
C GLY A 161 -11.11 17.46 13.43
N SER A 162 -10.26 16.74 14.19
CA SER A 162 -9.64 15.42 13.88
C SER A 162 -8.47 15.36 12.89
N ALA A 163 -7.48 16.24 13.01
CA ALA A 163 -6.22 16.13 12.26
C ALA A 163 -5.47 14.80 12.51
N THR A 164 -5.54 14.24 13.72
CA THR A 164 -4.74 13.05 14.11
C THR A 164 -5.09 11.79 13.31
N LEU A 165 -6.37 11.50 13.06
CA LEU A 165 -6.77 10.30 12.32
C LEU A 165 -6.35 10.35 10.85
N ARG A 166 -6.47 11.53 10.22
CA ARG A 166 -5.96 11.78 8.86
C ARG A 166 -4.46 11.53 8.80
N ARG A 167 -3.71 12.04 9.78
CA ARG A 167 -2.25 11.87 9.84
C ARG A 167 -1.86 10.41 10.02
N TRP A 168 -2.54 9.65 10.87
CA TRP A 168 -2.29 8.21 11.01
C TRP A 168 -2.52 7.46 9.71
N TYR A 169 -3.65 7.73 9.04
CA TYR A 169 -3.92 7.17 7.71
C TYR A 169 -2.80 7.47 6.72
N LEU A 170 -2.44 8.75 6.56
CA LEU A 170 -1.38 9.17 5.65
C LEU A 170 -0.04 8.54 6.00
N THR A 171 0.33 8.55 7.28
CA THR A 171 1.61 8.01 7.76
C THR A 171 1.73 6.52 7.47
N VAL A 172 0.68 5.74 7.73
CA VAL A 172 0.67 4.29 7.47
C VAL A 172 0.74 4.01 5.97
N VAL A 173 -0.10 4.67 5.16
CA VAL A 173 -0.12 4.45 3.71
C VAL A 173 1.20 4.88 3.07
N LEU A 174 1.76 6.03 3.46
CA LEU A 174 3.05 6.51 2.96
C LEU A 174 4.19 5.58 3.37
N SER A 175 4.20 5.08 4.61
CA SER A 175 5.25 4.17 5.07
C SER A 175 5.24 2.85 4.28
N ILE A 176 4.06 2.24 4.12
CA ILE A 176 3.91 0.97 3.39
C ILE A 176 4.24 1.16 1.90
N SER A 177 3.71 2.21 1.27
CA SER A 177 3.94 2.46 -0.15
C SER A 177 5.38 2.88 -0.45
N LEU A 178 6.02 3.67 0.42
CA LEU A 178 7.45 4.01 0.30
C LEU A 178 8.33 2.78 0.46
N PHE A 179 8.02 1.90 1.42
CA PHE A 179 8.75 0.64 1.60
C PHE A 179 8.65 -0.24 0.36
N ALA A 180 7.43 -0.43 -0.17
CA ALA A 180 7.21 -1.18 -1.42
C ALA A 180 7.95 -0.53 -2.61
N LEU A 181 7.91 0.80 -2.72
CA LEU A 181 8.60 1.55 -3.77
C LEU A 181 10.12 1.35 -3.69
N ALA A 182 10.69 1.43 -2.48
CA ALA A 182 12.12 1.23 -2.25
C ALA A 182 12.55 -0.20 -2.61
N LEU A 183 11.81 -1.23 -2.15
CA LEU A 183 12.12 -2.62 -2.49
C LEU A 183 12.05 -2.87 -4.00
N ALA A 184 11.02 -2.37 -4.68
CA ALA A 184 10.88 -2.52 -6.11
C ALA A 184 12.00 -1.79 -6.87
N ALA A 185 12.38 -0.58 -6.44
CA ALA A 185 13.48 0.18 -7.03
C ALA A 185 14.83 -0.53 -6.84
N ILE A 186 15.09 -1.08 -5.64
CA ILE A 186 16.29 -1.89 -5.38
C ILE A 186 16.30 -3.10 -6.32
N GLY A 187 15.16 -3.79 -6.46
CA GLY A 187 15.01 -4.90 -7.40
C GLY A 187 15.31 -4.51 -8.84
N VAL A 188 14.80 -3.38 -9.33
CA VAL A 188 15.08 -2.86 -10.68
C VAL A 188 16.57 -2.60 -10.87
N VAL A 189 17.20 -1.87 -9.94
CA VAL A 189 18.63 -1.53 -10.04
C VAL A 189 19.49 -2.79 -9.99
N ARG A 190 19.17 -3.73 -9.10
CA ARG A 190 19.85 -5.03 -9.00
C ARG A 190 19.78 -5.82 -10.31
N GLU A 191 18.60 -5.93 -10.91
CA GLU A 191 18.44 -6.64 -12.19
C GLU A 191 19.20 -5.95 -13.34
N LEU A 192 19.27 -4.61 -13.32
CA LEU A 192 20.09 -3.86 -14.28
C LEU A 192 21.59 -4.10 -14.09
N LEU A 193 22.06 -4.18 -12.84
CA LEU A 193 23.48 -4.47 -12.53
C LEU A 193 23.89 -5.88 -12.96
N LEU A 194 22.98 -6.86 -12.80
CA LEU A 194 23.23 -8.26 -13.14
C LEU A 194 22.95 -8.59 -14.62
N ALA A 195 22.50 -7.61 -15.41
CA ALA A 195 22.25 -7.80 -16.84
C ALA A 195 23.57 -7.95 -17.60
N THR A 196 24.05 -9.19 -17.73
CA THR A 196 25.35 -9.53 -18.35
C THR A 196 25.30 -9.70 -19.87
N GLN A 197 24.15 -9.51 -20.52
CA GLN A 197 23.99 -9.76 -21.96
C GLN A 197 23.81 -8.45 -22.76
N PRO A 198 24.59 -8.23 -23.85
CA PRO A 198 24.51 -7.04 -24.70
C PRO A 198 23.29 -7.01 -25.64
N ALA A 199 22.38 -7.98 -25.54
CA ALA A 199 21.14 -7.97 -26.31
C ALA A 199 20.13 -7.09 -25.58
N PHE A 200 19.65 -6.04 -26.26
CA PHE A 200 18.58 -5.11 -25.88
C PHE A 200 17.25 -5.82 -25.55
N GLY A 201 17.22 -6.60 -24.47
CA GLY A 201 16.08 -7.37 -24.00
C GLY A 201 15.92 -7.19 -22.49
N VAL A 202 14.81 -6.59 -22.08
CA VAL A 202 14.49 -6.39 -20.66
C VAL A 202 14.25 -7.78 -20.03
N SER A 203 15.09 -8.19 -19.08
CA SER A 203 14.95 -9.50 -18.42
C SER A 203 13.53 -9.65 -17.84
N PRO A 204 12.92 -10.85 -17.83
CA PRO A 204 11.61 -11.05 -17.19
C PRO A 204 11.59 -10.53 -15.75
N GLY A 205 12.70 -10.71 -15.01
CA GLY A 205 12.89 -10.18 -13.66
C GLY A 205 12.82 -8.65 -13.62
N LEU A 206 13.56 -7.96 -14.49
CA LEU A 206 13.54 -6.50 -14.59
C LEU A 206 12.13 -5.97 -14.93
N ARG A 207 11.43 -6.62 -15.85
CA ARG A 207 10.04 -6.23 -16.21
C ARG A 207 9.08 -6.42 -15.05
N MET A 208 9.20 -7.53 -14.32
CA MET A 208 8.40 -7.79 -13.12
C MET A 208 8.64 -6.74 -12.03
N ARG A 209 9.91 -6.42 -11.73
CA ARG A 209 10.29 -5.38 -10.78
C ARG A 209 9.81 -3.99 -11.21
N ALA A 210 9.86 -3.69 -12.51
CA ALA A 210 9.29 -2.46 -13.05
C ALA A 210 7.78 -2.38 -12.80
N GLY A 211 7.05 -3.49 -12.92
CA GLY A 211 5.61 -3.54 -12.62
C GLY A 211 5.29 -3.27 -11.15
N GLU A 212 6.04 -3.90 -10.24
CA GLU A 212 5.96 -3.63 -8.80
C GLU A 212 6.28 -2.16 -8.48
N LEU A 213 7.30 -1.60 -9.12
CA LEU A 213 7.72 -0.21 -8.95
C LEU A 213 6.60 0.75 -9.38
N LEU A 214 6.00 0.50 -10.55
CA LEU A 214 4.88 1.30 -11.06
C LEU A 214 3.67 1.22 -10.12
N ALA A 215 3.33 0.04 -9.61
CA ALA A 215 2.22 -0.11 -8.66
C ALA A 215 2.46 0.68 -7.36
N ALA A 216 3.65 0.57 -6.79
CA ALA A 216 4.02 1.30 -5.59
C ALA A 216 4.04 2.81 -5.83
N LEU A 217 4.54 3.27 -6.98
CA LEU A 217 4.56 4.68 -7.37
C LEU A 217 3.14 5.25 -7.54
N LEU A 218 2.23 4.50 -8.17
CA LEU A 218 0.83 4.91 -8.37
C LEU A 218 0.10 5.12 -7.05
N LEU A 219 0.44 4.39 -5.99
CA LEU A 219 -0.10 4.65 -4.66
C LEU A 219 0.67 5.75 -3.92
N TRP A 220 2.01 5.70 -3.92
CA TRP A 220 2.84 6.62 -3.14
C TRP A 220 2.72 8.07 -3.63
N LEU A 221 2.79 8.31 -4.94
CA LEU A 221 2.90 9.67 -5.50
C LEU A 221 1.68 10.56 -5.16
N PRO A 222 0.41 10.14 -5.35
CA PRO A 222 -0.74 10.98 -4.99
C PRO A 222 -0.79 11.28 -3.48
N HIS A 223 -0.46 10.30 -2.64
CA HIS A 223 -0.44 10.47 -1.19
C HIS A 223 0.70 11.40 -0.74
N GLN A 224 1.87 11.29 -1.37
CA GLN A 224 3.02 12.17 -1.11
C GLN A 224 2.74 13.60 -1.57
N LEU A 225 2.11 13.77 -2.73
CA LEU A 225 1.70 15.10 -3.20
C LEU A 225 0.70 15.73 -2.24
N TRP A 226 -0.29 14.98 -1.75
CA TRP A 226 -1.23 15.50 -0.76
C TRP A 226 -0.53 15.84 0.57
N TRP A 227 0.32 14.96 1.07
CA TRP A 227 1.15 15.17 2.27
C TRP A 227 2.00 16.44 2.22
N ARG A 228 2.57 16.74 1.05
CA ARG A 228 3.41 17.92 0.80
C ARG A 228 2.61 19.21 0.66
N ARG A 229 1.38 19.15 0.16
CA ARG A 229 0.51 20.33 0.01
C ARG A 229 0.09 20.90 1.36
N LEU A 230 -0.20 20.03 2.32
CA LEU A 230 -0.75 20.39 3.63
C LEU A 230 0.04 21.48 4.40
N PRO A 231 1.37 21.39 4.58
CA PRO A 231 2.14 22.45 5.24
C PRO A 231 2.55 23.62 4.32
N ARG A 232 2.48 23.46 3.00
CA ARG A 232 2.98 24.45 2.02
C ARG A 232 1.92 25.45 1.58
N GLU A 233 0.70 24.98 1.39
CA GLU A 233 -0.41 25.82 0.97
C GLU A 233 -0.97 26.60 2.16
N ALA A 234 -1.49 27.81 1.91
CA ALA A 234 -2.11 28.66 2.93
C ALA A 234 -3.51 28.15 3.30
N THR A 235 -3.56 26.96 3.91
CA THR A 235 -4.78 26.33 4.40
C THR A 235 -4.93 26.55 5.92
N PRO A 236 -6.16 26.50 6.47
CA PRO A 236 -6.38 26.54 7.92
C PRO A 236 -5.63 25.46 8.70
N LEU A 237 -5.26 24.36 8.02
CA LEU A 237 -4.54 23.23 8.61
C LEU A 237 -3.03 23.50 8.78
N ARG A 238 -2.45 24.47 8.06
CA ARG A 238 -0.99 24.65 7.97
C ARG A 238 -0.30 24.74 9.34
N ALA A 239 -0.81 25.61 10.23
CA ALA A 239 -0.21 25.82 11.54
C ALA A 239 -0.31 24.58 12.45
N ASP A 240 -1.34 23.74 12.26
CA ASP A 240 -1.49 22.49 12.99
C ASP A 240 -0.59 21.38 12.42
N GLU A 241 -0.43 21.32 11.09
CA GLU A 241 0.46 20.36 10.42
C GLU A 241 1.94 20.60 10.74
N LEU A 242 2.38 21.86 10.78
CA LEU A 242 3.76 22.21 11.14
C LEU A 242 4.12 21.86 12.60
N ARG A 243 3.13 21.85 13.50
CA ARG A 243 3.32 21.47 14.92
C ARG A 243 3.14 19.98 15.18
N SER A 244 2.90 19.18 14.15
CA SER A 244 2.54 17.78 14.28
C SER A 244 3.74 16.90 14.61
N ALA A 245 3.80 16.37 15.83
CA ALA A 245 4.81 15.40 16.24
C ALA A 245 4.79 14.12 15.37
N LEU A 246 3.61 13.63 14.97
CA LEU A 246 3.51 12.42 14.13
C LEU A 246 4.17 12.62 12.75
N ARG A 247 4.08 13.84 12.22
CA ARG A 247 4.72 14.22 10.95
C ARG A 247 6.24 14.25 11.08
N GLN A 248 6.73 14.88 12.14
CA GLN A 248 8.16 14.92 12.45
C GLN A 248 8.72 13.52 12.71
N VAL A 249 7.98 12.66 13.41
CA VAL A 249 8.36 11.26 13.64
C VAL A 249 8.43 10.48 12.33
N TYR A 250 7.43 10.61 11.45
CA TYR A 250 7.47 9.97 10.13
C TYR A 250 8.70 10.40 9.32
N LEU A 251 8.94 11.71 9.19
CA LEU A 251 10.08 12.24 8.44
C LEU A 251 11.42 11.82 9.08
N GLY A 252 11.52 11.88 10.41
CA GLY A 252 12.70 11.43 11.14
C GLY A 252 12.99 9.94 10.95
N LEU A 253 11.97 9.08 10.99
CA LEU A 253 12.10 7.66 10.71
C LEU A 253 12.49 7.41 9.25
N ALA A 254 11.86 8.10 8.29
CA ALA A 254 12.20 7.98 6.87
C ALA A 254 13.66 8.35 6.61
N VAL A 255 14.13 9.49 7.15
CA VAL A 255 15.54 9.92 7.07
C VAL A 255 16.46 8.90 7.73
N THR A 256 16.13 8.41 8.92
CA THR A 256 16.99 7.47 9.66
C THR A 256 17.09 6.12 8.94
N ILE A 257 15.97 5.54 8.54
CA ILE A 257 15.92 4.23 7.86
C ILE A 257 16.65 4.30 6.52
N THR A 258 16.42 5.36 5.74
CA THR A 258 17.11 5.53 4.44
C THR A 258 18.61 5.82 4.61
N ALA A 259 19.02 6.56 5.65
CA ALA A 259 20.43 6.74 5.99
C ALA A 259 21.10 5.42 6.39
N VAL A 260 20.46 4.62 7.26
CA VAL A 260 20.97 3.30 7.69
C VAL A 260 21.09 2.37 6.48
N ALA A 261 20.09 2.32 5.60
CA ALA A 261 20.15 1.52 4.39
C ALA A 261 21.28 1.97 3.45
N ALA A 262 21.46 3.28 3.24
CA ALA A 262 22.52 3.82 2.40
C ALA A 262 23.92 3.52 2.99
N LEU A 263 24.12 3.74 4.29
CA LEU A 263 25.37 3.46 4.98
C LEU A 263 25.67 1.96 5.02
N GLY A 264 24.67 1.11 5.25
CA GLY A 264 24.82 -0.34 5.20
C GLY A 264 25.29 -0.84 3.83
N GLY A 265 24.66 -0.32 2.76
CA GLY A 265 25.10 -0.59 1.39
C GLY A 265 26.55 -0.14 1.15
N LEU A 266 26.88 1.10 1.50
CA LEU A 266 28.23 1.65 1.35
C LEU A 266 29.29 0.90 2.16
N ALA A 267 28.96 0.49 3.39
CA ALA A 267 29.85 -0.29 4.24
C ALA A 267 30.13 -1.68 3.64
N GLY A 268 29.11 -2.35 3.09
CA GLY A 268 29.29 -3.61 2.37
C GLY A 268 30.20 -3.47 1.15
N LEU A 269 30.05 -2.38 0.38
CA LEU A 269 30.91 -2.08 -0.76
C LEU A 269 32.35 -1.78 -0.34
N LEU A 270 32.54 -0.99 0.71
CA LEU A 270 33.85 -0.70 1.25
C LEU A 270 34.56 -1.96 1.75
N TYR A 271 33.84 -2.81 2.49
CA TYR A 271 34.36 -4.09 2.98
C TYR A 271 34.87 -4.96 1.82
N GLN A 272 34.08 -5.10 0.75
CA GLN A 272 34.47 -5.92 -0.40
C GLN A 272 35.60 -5.30 -1.22
N ALA A 273 35.62 -3.97 -1.36
CA ALA A 273 36.73 -3.28 -2.02
C ALA A 273 38.05 -3.48 -1.26
N LEU A 274 38.02 -3.41 0.07
CA LEU A 274 39.18 -3.69 0.90
C LEU A 274 39.59 -5.16 0.81
N LEU A 275 38.63 -6.09 0.86
CA LEU A 275 38.90 -7.52 0.72
C LEU A 275 39.56 -7.84 -0.63
N ALA A 276 39.08 -7.24 -1.71
CA ALA A 276 39.70 -7.37 -3.04
C ALA A 276 41.08 -6.71 -3.10
N GLY A 277 41.25 -5.52 -2.51
CA GLY A 277 42.54 -4.82 -2.43
C GLY A 277 43.61 -5.59 -1.67
N PHE A 278 43.23 -6.37 -0.66
CA PHE A 278 44.13 -7.26 0.08
C PHE A 278 44.29 -8.65 -0.55
N GLY A 279 43.70 -8.90 -1.72
CA GLY A 279 43.80 -10.17 -2.45
C GLY A 279 42.90 -11.30 -1.91
N GLY A 280 41.97 -10.99 -1.00
CA GLY A 280 41.00 -11.96 -0.47
C GLY A 280 39.79 -12.20 -1.38
N ALA A 281 39.60 -11.39 -2.42
CA ALA A 281 38.55 -11.53 -3.41
C ALA A 281 38.96 -10.98 -4.78
N LEU A 282 38.27 -11.39 -5.85
CA LEU A 282 38.43 -10.80 -7.18
C LEU A 282 37.63 -9.51 -7.29
N TRP A 283 38.17 -8.48 -7.95
CA TRP A 283 37.44 -7.24 -8.23
C TRP A 283 36.17 -7.45 -9.05
N SER A 284 36.14 -8.47 -9.91
CA SER A 284 34.95 -8.86 -10.68
C SER A 284 33.82 -9.43 -9.80
N ALA A 285 34.14 -9.98 -8.62
CA ALA A 285 33.16 -10.46 -7.66
C ALA A 285 32.38 -9.31 -7.00
N LEU A 286 32.95 -8.10 -6.99
CA LEU A 286 32.35 -6.93 -6.34
C LEU A 286 31.00 -6.54 -6.98
N LEU A 287 30.86 -6.65 -8.31
CA LEU A 287 29.58 -6.36 -8.98
C LEU A 287 28.55 -7.48 -8.80
N ASN A 288 28.97 -8.74 -8.93
CA ASN A 288 28.07 -9.89 -8.88
C ASN A 288 27.61 -10.21 -7.46
N ASP A 289 28.52 -10.16 -6.49
CA ASP A 289 28.25 -10.57 -5.11
C ASP A 289 27.65 -9.43 -4.27
N GLN A 290 27.74 -8.18 -4.74
CA GLN A 290 27.22 -6.99 -4.04
C GLN A 290 26.17 -6.20 -4.81
N ALA A 291 25.56 -6.76 -5.85
CA ALA A 291 24.49 -6.09 -6.59
C ALA A 291 23.39 -5.55 -5.65
N ASP A 292 23.06 -6.28 -4.58
CA ASP A 292 22.09 -5.85 -3.57
C ASP A 292 22.56 -4.64 -2.75
N ALA A 293 23.84 -4.61 -2.34
CA ALA A 293 24.41 -3.49 -1.59
C ALA A 293 24.54 -2.23 -2.46
N ILE A 294 24.98 -2.39 -3.71
CA ILE A 294 25.01 -1.30 -4.71
C ILE A 294 23.60 -0.75 -4.93
N ALA A 295 22.64 -1.62 -5.23
CA ALA A 295 21.26 -1.22 -5.48
C ALA A 295 20.63 -0.52 -4.26
N THR A 296 20.87 -1.04 -3.06
CA THR A 296 20.40 -0.43 -1.81
C THR A 296 20.98 0.96 -1.62
N ALA A 297 22.30 1.14 -1.80
CA ALA A 297 22.93 2.46 -1.67
C ALA A 297 22.40 3.46 -2.72
N LEU A 298 22.27 3.02 -3.98
CA LEU A 298 21.79 3.86 -5.09
C LEU A 298 20.33 4.29 -4.93
N VAL A 299 19.49 3.51 -4.27
CA VAL A 299 18.08 3.85 -4.02
C VAL A 299 17.91 4.61 -2.70
N ALA A 300 18.59 4.18 -1.64
CA ALA A 300 18.42 4.75 -0.31
C ALA A 300 19.00 6.17 -0.22
N ALA A 301 20.12 6.48 -0.90
CA ALA A 301 20.72 7.81 -0.84
C ALA A 301 19.84 8.92 -1.44
N PRO A 302 19.22 8.77 -2.63
CA PRO A 302 18.24 9.74 -3.14
C PRO A 302 17.00 9.87 -2.24
N LEU A 303 16.49 8.77 -1.70
CA LEU A 303 15.36 8.80 -0.76
C LEU A 303 15.72 9.55 0.52
N TRP A 304 16.93 9.37 1.04
CA TRP A 304 17.43 10.12 2.18
C TRP A 304 17.52 11.61 1.87
N LEU A 305 18.12 12.00 0.75
CA LEU A 305 18.20 13.41 0.32
C LEU A 305 16.81 14.04 0.20
N PHE A 306 15.86 13.31 -0.39
CA PHE A 306 14.48 13.75 -0.55
C PHE A 306 13.81 14.03 0.81
N HIS A 307 13.80 13.06 1.72
CA HIS A 307 13.13 13.23 3.03
C HIS A 307 13.87 14.21 3.94
N ARG A 308 15.20 14.31 3.83
CA ARG A 308 15.99 15.32 4.54
C ARG A 308 15.63 16.73 4.08
N ALA A 309 15.50 16.95 2.77
CA ALA A 309 15.09 18.24 2.23
C ALA A 309 13.68 18.62 2.67
N GLU A 310 12.76 17.65 2.77
CA GLU A 310 11.43 17.88 3.33
C GLU A 310 11.48 18.24 4.81
N LEU A 311 12.24 17.50 5.62
CA LEU A 311 12.40 17.77 7.04
C LEU A 311 13.01 19.16 7.29
N ALA A 312 14.02 19.54 6.51
CA ALA A 312 14.68 20.84 6.63
C ALA A 312 13.77 22.01 6.21
N ALA A 313 12.80 21.79 5.32
CA ALA A 313 11.83 22.81 4.92
C ALA A 313 10.71 23.01 5.96
N GLU A 314 10.59 22.10 6.94
CA GLU A 314 9.56 22.13 7.98
C GLU A 314 10.11 22.46 9.39
N ALA A 315 11.43 22.51 9.54
CA ALA A 315 12.13 22.94 10.75
C ALA A 315 12.26 24.47 10.82
#